data_AF-A0A7J8XJA8-F1
#
_entry.id   AF-A0A7J8XJA8-F1
#
_cell.length_a   1.000
_cell.length_b   1.000
_cell.length_c   1.000
_cell.angle_alpha   90.00
_cell.angle_beta   90.00
_cell.angle_gamma   90.00
#
_symmetry.space_group_name_H-M   'P 1'
#
loop_
_entity.id
_entity.type
_entity.pdbx_description
1 polymer ?
#
loop_
_entity_poly.entity_id
_entity_poly.type
_entity_poly.pdbx_seq_one_letter_code
_entity_poly.pdbx_strand_id
1 'polypeptide(L)'
;FSKTASKLKDAICSLPFATEDDDIDEAATLKDETETGNDEDGKKQTIVESAEENNKDESDPFGLDALIPSSGKKDDRAKGRKDVATKSRKDDEEDTKIFLKSKREALISCLEIAARRYKTPWCQTVIDILVKHAFDNVARFTSRQRDAIEKLWASVREQQIRRKQGKSVTGKLDVNAFEWLQQKYSTEKISIRHSVGASGDRRCQQWLG
;
A
#
# COMPACT_ATOMS: atom_id res chain seq x y z
N PHE A 1 -5.06 8.62 -10.17
CA PHE A 1 -4.94 7.15 -10.12
C PHE A 1 -3.92 6.61 -11.14
N SER A 2 -4.10 6.82 -12.45
CA SER A 2 -3.15 6.25 -13.44
C SER A 2 -1.72 6.80 -13.32
N LYS A 3 -1.57 8.10 -13.02
CA LYS A 3 -0.25 8.71 -12.74
C LYS A 3 0.44 8.08 -11.53
N THR A 4 -0.32 7.86 -10.44
CA THR A 4 0.22 7.24 -9.22
C THR A 4 0.55 5.77 -9.43
N ALA A 5 -0.29 5.03 -10.16
CA ALA A 5 0.00 3.66 -10.56
C ALA A 5 1.27 3.56 -11.42
N SER A 6 1.51 4.52 -12.31
CA SER A 6 2.74 4.56 -13.11
C SER A 6 3.97 4.76 -12.20
N LYS A 7 3.92 5.72 -11.28
CA LYS A 7 4.98 5.92 -10.27
C LYS A 7 5.24 4.68 -9.42
N LEU A 8 4.19 3.93 -9.05
CA LEU A 8 4.33 2.67 -8.33
C LEU A 8 5.02 1.61 -9.18
N LYS A 9 4.69 1.49 -10.48
CA LYS A 9 5.39 0.58 -11.39
C LYS A 9 6.86 0.93 -11.49
N ASP A 10 7.19 2.21 -11.66
CA ASP A 10 8.58 2.69 -11.72
C ASP A 10 9.31 2.38 -10.41
N ALA A 11 8.65 2.60 -9.27
CA ALA A 11 9.19 2.29 -7.95
C ALA A 11 9.47 0.78 -7.79
N ILE A 12 8.59 -0.10 -8.27
CA ILE A 12 8.79 -1.55 -8.28
C ILE A 12 9.98 -1.93 -9.17
N CYS A 13 10.08 -1.36 -10.37
CA CYS A 13 11.22 -1.60 -11.26
C CYS A 13 12.56 -1.13 -10.66
N SER A 14 12.53 -0.06 -9.86
CA SER A 14 13.72 0.50 -9.20
C SER A 14 14.23 -0.31 -8.01
N LEU A 15 13.45 -1.26 -7.49
CA LEU A 15 13.87 -2.08 -6.34
C LEU A 15 15.00 -3.04 -6.74
N PRO A 16 16.03 -3.23 -5.89
CA PRO A 16 16.97 -4.32 -6.08
C PRO A 16 16.28 -5.69 -5.89
N PHE A 17 16.87 -6.75 -6.45
CA PHE A 17 16.44 -8.12 -6.16
C PHE A 17 16.54 -8.39 -4.66
N ALA A 18 15.56 -9.08 -4.10
CA ALA A 18 15.61 -9.48 -2.70
C ALA A 18 16.62 -10.62 -2.53
N THR A 19 17.47 -10.50 -1.52
CA THR A 19 18.46 -11.53 -1.14
C THR A 19 17.93 -12.40 0.00
N GLU A 20 18.60 -13.53 0.26
CA GLU A 20 18.25 -14.40 1.40
C GLU A 20 18.39 -13.68 2.75
N ASP A 21 19.35 -12.75 2.87
CA ASP A 21 19.49 -11.89 4.05
C ASP A 21 18.26 -10.99 4.28
N ASP A 22 17.69 -10.43 3.21
CA ASP A 22 16.46 -9.63 3.30
C ASP A 22 15.28 -10.48 3.81
N ASP A 23 15.23 -11.77 3.43
CA ASP A 23 14.18 -12.71 3.86
C ASP A 23 14.32 -13.09 5.34
N ILE A 24 15.55 -13.28 5.83
CA ILE A 24 15.83 -13.59 7.24
C ILE A 24 15.50 -12.39 8.13
N ASP A 25 15.90 -11.20 7.71
CA ASP A 25 15.65 -9.97 8.45
C ASP A 25 14.15 -9.67 8.60
N GLU A 26 13.36 -9.85 7.54
CA GLU A 26 11.89 -9.69 7.61
C GLU A 26 11.25 -10.73 8.54
N ALA A 27 11.76 -11.97 8.55
CA ALA A 27 11.26 -12.99 9.46
C ALA A 27 11.57 -12.67 10.94
N ALA A 28 12.65 -11.92 11.21
CA ALA A 28 13.03 -11.48 12.54
C ALA A 28 12.17 -10.31 13.04
N THR A 29 11.95 -9.27 12.21
CA THR A 29 11.11 -8.12 12.59
C THR A 29 9.68 -8.53 12.94
N LEU A 30 9.09 -9.44 12.16
CA LEU A 30 7.74 -9.92 12.43
C LEU A 30 7.64 -10.78 13.70
N LYS A 31 8.70 -11.51 14.08
CA LYS A 31 8.70 -12.23 15.37
C LYS A 31 8.69 -11.25 16.53
N ASP A 32 9.49 -10.19 16.44
CA ASP A 32 9.56 -9.13 17.45
C ASP A 32 8.21 -8.39 17.60
N GLU A 33 7.52 -8.11 16.50
CA GLU A 33 6.14 -7.55 16.52
C GLU A 33 5.11 -8.51 17.11
N THR A 34 5.20 -9.81 16.83
CA THR A 34 4.28 -10.80 17.42
C THR A 34 4.52 -11.05 18.90
N GLU A 35 5.75 -10.85 19.38
CA GLU A 35 6.11 -11.00 20.79
C GLU A 35 5.74 -9.73 21.59
N THR A 36 5.92 -8.53 21.03
CA THR A 36 5.52 -7.26 21.67
C THR A 36 4.01 -6.99 21.64
N GLY A 37 3.25 -7.60 20.73
CA GLY A 37 1.79 -7.44 20.63
C GLY A 37 0.96 -8.23 21.66
N ASN A 38 1.58 -9.04 22.52
CA ASN A 38 0.87 -9.97 23.41
C ASN A 38 0.75 -9.51 24.88
N ASP A 39 1.38 -8.38 25.27
CA ASP A 39 1.56 -7.98 26.67
C ASP A 39 0.95 -6.62 27.09
N GLU A 40 0.05 -6.02 26.29
CA GLU A 40 -0.66 -4.79 26.70
C GLU A 40 -2.17 -4.97 26.79
N ASP A 41 -2.62 -5.69 27.84
CA ASP A 41 -3.94 -5.43 28.42
C ASP A 41 -3.83 -5.34 29.95
N GLY A 42 -3.89 -4.10 30.45
CA GLY A 42 -4.24 -3.81 31.85
C GLY A 42 -3.15 -3.23 32.75
N LYS A 43 -3.05 -1.90 32.81
CA LYS A 43 -3.42 -1.15 34.03
C LYS A 43 -3.31 0.37 33.85
N LYS A 44 -4.43 1.02 34.12
CA LYS A 44 -4.57 2.47 34.34
C LYS A 44 -3.85 2.91 35.62
N GLN A 45 -3.31 4.12 35.51
CA GLN A 45 -2.78 5.06 36.51
C GLN A 45 -3.28 4.91 37.96
N THR A 46 -2.35 5.13 38.90
CA THR A 46 -2.59 5.95 40.10
C THR A 46 -1.29 6.61 40.57
N ILE A 47 -1.33 7.94 40.62
CA ILE A 47 -0.36 8.87 41.21
C ILE A 47 -0.44 8.78 42.74
N VAL A 48 0.70 8.75 43.45
CA VAL A 48 0.91 9.47 44.73
C VAL A 48 2.40 9.76 44.91
N GLU A 49 2.77 11.04 44.94
CA GLU A 49 4.06 11.58 45.40
C GLU A 49 4.07 11.73 46.93
N SER A 50 5.26 11.56 47.53
CA SER A 50 5.56 11.89 48.93
C SER A 50 6.76 12.84 49.00
N ALA A 51 6.53 13.96 49.70
CA ALA A 51 7.34 15.12 50.08
C ALA A 51 8.86 14.89 50.35
N GLU A 52 9.74 15.74 49.79
CA GLU A 52 10.38 16.97 50.34
C GLU A 52 11.76 16.71 51.01
N GLU A 53 12.83 17.34 50.51
CA GLU A 53 13.54 18.45 51.19
C GLU A 53 14.81 18.92 50.45
N ASN A 54 14.91 20.25 50.30
CA ASN A 54 16.10 21.10 50.31
C ASN A 54 17.32 20.76 49.42
N ASN A 55 17.52 21.55 48.36
CA ASN A 55 18.62 22.53 48.29
C ASN A 55 18.41 23.45 47.09
N LYS A 56 18.61 24.75 47.32
CA LYS A 56 18.67 25.79 46.28
C LYS A 56 19.88 25.52 45.41
N ASP A 57 19.66 25.01 44.21
CA ASP A 57 20.45 25.35 43.02
C ASP A 57 19.52 25.14 41.82
N GLU A 58 19.31 26.20 41.04
CA GLU A 58 18.51 26.21 39.81
C GLU A 58 18.97 25.07 38.91
N SER A 59 18.23 23.96 38.95
CA SER A 59 18.51 22.81 38.10
C SER A 59 17.89 23.06 36.74
N ASP A 60 18.75 23.19 35.73
CA ASP A 60 18.38 23.38 34.33
C ASP A 60 17.36 22.31 33.88
N PRO A 61 16.09 22.69 33.59
CA PRO A 61 15.01 21.75 33.29
C PRO A 61 15.19 21.01 31.95
N PHE A 62 16.19 21.40 31.15
CA PHE A 62 16.49 20.77 29.86
C PHE A 62 17.84 20.04 29.83
N GLY A 63 18.62 20.04 30.94
CA GLY A 63 19.90 19.35 31.02
C GLY A 63 20.93 19.80 29.96
N LEU A 64 20.80 21.02 29.44
CA LEU A 64 21.67 21.62 28.44
C LEU A 64 23.05 21.96 29.03
N ASP A 65 23.14 22.17 30.33
CA ASP A 65 24.44 22.38 31.01
C ASP A 65 25.38 21.18 30.88
N ALA A 66 24.86 19.96 30.68
CA ALA A 66 25.67 18.78 30.38
C ALA A 66 26.26 18.80 28.95
N LEU A 67 25.71 19.63 28.07
CA LEU A 67 26.12 19.78 26.66
C LEU A 67 27.05 20.97 26.44
N ILE A 68 27.21 21.85 27.45
CA ILE A 68 28.17 22.94 27.40
C ILE A 68 29.53 22.38 27.86
N PRO A 69 30.54 22.27 26.98
CA PRO A 69 31.86 21.81 27.39
C PRO A 69 32.43 22.84 28.34
N SER A 70 32.52 22.51 29.63
CA SER A 70 33.23 23.34 30.60
C SER A 70 34.66 23.49 30.09
N SER A 71 35.08 24.72 29.82
CA SER A 71 36.36 25.03 29.20
C SER A 71 37.49 24.75 30.18
N GLY A 72 37.92 23.50 30.25
CA GLY A 72 38.96 23.00 31.13
C GLY A 72 39.97 22.12 30.38
N LYS A 73 41.03 22.76 29.89
CA LYS A 73 42.37 22.21 29.62
C LYS A 73 42.52 21.02 28.63
N LYS A 74 43.03 21.39 27.44
CA LYS A 74 44.28 20.91 26.78
C LYS A 74 44.47 19.41 26.50
N ASP A 75 44.75 19.14 25.21
CA ASP A 75 45.38 17.96 24.59
C ASP A 75 44.56 16.65 24.52
N ASP A 76 44.02 16.35 23.32
CA ASP A 76 44.40 15.18 22.51
C ASP A 76 43.57 15.17 21.21
N ARG A 77 44.06 15.84 20.16
CA ARG A 77 43.32 16.04 18.90
C ARG A 77 44.06 15.41 17.73
N ALA A 78 44.19 14.08 17.70
CA ALA A 78 44.75 13.43 16.50
C ALA A 78 44.37 11.95 16.22
N LYS A 79 43.54 11.26 17.02
CA LYS A 79 43.21 9.84 16.76
C LYS A 79 41.75 9.50 16.42
N GLY A 80 40.79 10.40 16.63
CA GLY A 80 39.36 10.09 16.44
C GLY A 80 38.82 10.18 15.00
N ARG A 81 39.59 10.67 14.02
CA ARG A 81 39.05 11.00 12.69
C ARG A 81 38.83 9.79 11.78
N LYS A 82 39.47 8.65 12.06
CA LYS A 82 39.37 7.44 11.23
C LYS A 82 38.23 6.52 11.65
N ASP A 83 37.95 6.41 12.96
CA ASP A 83 36.86 5.59 13.50
C ASP A 83 35.46 6.22 13.34
N VAL A 84 35.38 7.56 13.35
CA VAL A 84 34.11 8.26 13.09
C VAL A 84 33.67 8.11 11.63
N ALA A 85 34.61 8.11 10.69
CA ALA A 85 34.32 7.99 9.26
C ALA A 85 33.95 6.55 8.82
N THR A 86 34.44 5.53 9.53
CA THR A 86 34.03 4.13 9.31
C THR A 86 32.72 3.79 10.01
N LYS A 87 32.44 4.37 11.18
CA LYS A 87 31.12 4.25 11.82
C LYS A 87 30.02 4.93 11.00
N SER A 88 30.25 6.16 10.53
CA SER A 88 29.23 6.89 9.75
C SER A 88 28.87 6.18 8.44
N ARG A 89 29.86 5.59 7.75
CA ARG A 89 29.61 4.80 6.53
C ARG A 89 28.78 3.54 6.77
N LYS A 90 28.98 2.89 7.92
CA LYS A 90 28.24 1.68 8.28
C LYS A 90 26.80 2.02 8.67
N ASP A 91 26.61 3.14 9.36
CA ASP A 91 25.29 3.71 9.69
C ASP A 91 24.51 4.03 8.41
N ASP A 92 25.15 4.69 7.43
CA ASP A 92 24.53 5.01 6.13
C ASP A 92 24.06 3.74 5.38
N GLU A 93 24.84 2.65 5.43
CA GLU A 93 24.48 1.37 4.80
C GLU A 93 23.31 0.69 5.51
N GLU A 94 23.25 0.73 6.84
CA GLU A 94 22.14 0.19 7.63
C GLU A 94 20.85 0.99 7.40
N ASP A 95 20.94 2.32 7.36
CA ASP A 95 19.81 3.21 7.05
C ASP A 95 19.24 2.95 5.65
N THR A 96 20.10 2.74 4.65
CA THR A 96 19.61 2.41 3.31
C THR A 96 18.90 1.06 3.25
N LYS A 97 19.32 0.07 4.05
CA LYS A 97 18.64 -1.23 4.16
C LYS A 97 17.29 -1.08 4.84
N ILE A 98 17.21 -0.33 5.94
CA ILE A 98 15.94 -0.05 6.63
C ILE A 98 14.99 0.69 5.67
N PHE A 99 15.47 1.71 4.97
CA PHE A 99 14.69 2.43 3.97
C PHE A 99 14.17 1.50 2.86
N LEU A 100 14.99 0.57 2.36
CA LEU A 100 14.56 -0.39 1.35
C LEU A 100 13.48 -1.34 1.88
N LYS A 101 13.60 -1.81 3.13
CA LYS A 101 12.56 -2.62 3.80
C LYS A 101 11.24 -1.86 3.88
N SER A 102 11.26 -0.67 4.46
CA SER A 102 10.06 0.18 4.57
C SER A 102 9.48 0.54 3.20
N LYS A 103 10.32 0.74 2.17
CA LYS A 103 9.87 0.99 0.80
C LYS A 103 9.15 -0.23 0.22
N ARG A 104 9.65 -1.45 0.43
CA ARG A 104 8.98 -2.69 -0.01
C ARG A 104 7.63 -2.85 0.68
N GLU A 105 7.56 -2.66 2.00
CA GLU A 105 6.31 -2.74 2.77
C GLU A 105 5.27 -1.70 2.34
N ALA A 106 5.71 -0.45 2.12
CA ALA A 106 4.84 0.62 1.63
C ALA A 106 4.27 0.30 0.24
N LEU A 107 5.05 -0.37 -0.64
CA LEU A 107 4.58 -0.81 -1.94
C LEU A 107 3.52 -1.91 -1.83
N ILE A 108 3.71 -2.89 -0.93
CA ILE A 108 2.69 -3.92 -0.65
C ILE A 108 1.40 -3.27 -0.15
N SER A 109 1.51 -2.37 0.82
CA SER A 109 0.37 -1.61 1.36
C SER A 109 -0.38 -0.85 0.25
N CYS A 110 0.34 -0.21 -0.66
CA CYS A 110 -0.26 0.48 -1.80
C CYS A 110 -1.01 -0.48 -2.74
N LEU A 111 -0.46 -1.67 -2.99
CA LEU A 111 -1.10 -2.69 -3.83
C LEU A 111 -2.39 -3.21 -3.18
N GLU A 112 -2.39 -3.47 -1.88
CA GLU A 112 -3.59 -3.88 -1.15
C GLU A 112 -4.68 -2.82 -1.19
N ILE A 113 -4.33 -1.57 -0.92
CA ILE A 113 -5.27 -0.44 -0.99
C ILE A 113 -5.84 -0.30 -2.40
N ALA A 114 -5.01 -0.46 -3.42
CA ALA A 114 -5.46 -0.44 -4.82
C ALA A 114 -6.45 -1.58 -5.11
N ALA A 115 -6.16 -2.81 -4.67
CA ALA A 115 -7.06 -3.95 -4.85
C ALA A 115 -8.42 -3.78 -4.17
N ARG A 116 -8.47 -3.17 -2.97
CA ARG A 116 -9.74 -2.85 -2.30
C ARG A 116 -10.63 -1.89 -3.11
N ARG A 117 -10.05 -1.14 -4.05
CA ARG A 117 -10.78 -0.22 -4.94
C ARG A 117 -11.27 -0.88 -6.23
N TYR A 118 -11.06 -2.18 -6.45
CA TYR A 118 -11.48 -2.88 -7.66
C TYR A 118 -12.99 -2.82 -7.96
N LYS A 119 -13.81 -2.58 -6.94
CA LYS A 119 -15.25 -2.32 -7.09
C LYS A 119 -15.58 -1.09 -7.94
N THR A 120 -14.63 -0.18 -8.17
CA THR A 120 -14.84 1.05 -8.91
C THR A 120 -14.48 0.85 -10.39
N PRO A 121 -15.44 0.91 -11.35
CA PRO A 121 -15.20 0.50 -12.74
C PRO A 121 -14.04 1.20 -13.44
N TRP A 122 -13.88 2.51 -13.22
CA TRP A 122 -12.87 3.30 -13.93
C TRP A 122 -11.42 3.00 -13.52
N CYS A 123 -11.18 2.33 -12.38
CA CYS A 123 -9.83 1.98 -11.93
C CYS A 123 -9.45 0.51 -12.16
N GLN A 124 -10.40 -0.37 -12.49
CA GLN A 124 -10.22 -1.82 -12.63
C GLN A 124 -9.05 -2.18 -13.56
N THR A 125 -9.02 -1.62 -14.76
CA THR A 125 -7.96 -1.90 -15.74
C THR A 125 -6.58 -1.47 -15.23
N VAL A 126 -6.51 -0.34 -14.51
CA VAL A 126 -5.23 0.14 -13.96
C VAL A 126 -4.77 -0.78 -12.82
N ILE A 127 -5.69 -1.26 -11.98
CA ILE A 127 -5.39 -2.22 -10.92
C ILE A 127 -4.91 -3.55 -11.53
N ASP A 128 -5.60 -4.07 -12.55
CA ASP A 128 -5.20 -5.29 -13.26
C ASP A 128 -3.74 -5.20 -13.75
N ILE A 129 -3.40 -4.09 -14.41
CA ILE A 129 -2.05 -3.85 -14.95
C ILE A 129 -1.03 -3.72 -13.82
N LEU A 130 -1.37 -3.00 -12.75
CA LEU A 130 -0.46 -2.75 -11.63
C LEU A 130 -0.13 -4.02 -10.85
N VAL A 131 -1.16 -4.80 -10.48
CA VAL A 131 -0.99 -6.04 -9.71
C VAL A 131 -0.29 -7.10 -10.56
N LYS A 132 -0.62 -7.20 -11.86
CA LYS A 132 0.11 -8.07 -12.78
C LYS A 132 1.60 -7.69 -12.84
N HIS A 133 1.90 -6.39 -12.96
CA HIS A 133 3.28 -5.93 -13.01
C HIS A 133 4.06 -6.22 -11.73
N ALA A 134 3.41 -6.11 -10.56
CA ALA A 134 4.02 -6.50 -9.29
C ALA A 134 4.31 -8.01 -9.24
N PHE A 135 3.37 -8.84 -9.70
CA PHE A 135 3.54 -10.29 -9.80
C PHE A 135 4.67 -10.68 -10.77
N ASP A 136 4.76 -10.04 -11.94
CA ASP A 136 5.83 -10.30 -12.90
C ASP A 136 7.22 -9.91 -12.35
N ASN A 137 7.28 -9.04 -11.33
CA ASN A 137 8.50 -8.60 -10.65
C ASN A 137 8.61 -9.11 -9.19
N VAL A 138 7.94 -10.23 -8.87
CA VAL A 138 7.87 -10.78 -7.51
C VAL A 138 9.24 -11.10 -6.89
N ALA A 139 10.26 -11.38 -7.72
CA ALA A 139 11.64 -11.62 -7.28
C ALA A 139 12.31 -10.40 -6.59
N ARG A 140 11.77 -9.19 -6.76
CA ARG A 140 12.26 -7.97 -6.09
C ARG A 140 11.73 -7.80 -4.66
N PHE A 141 10.75 -8.62 -4.29
CA PHE A 141 10.14 -8.66 -2.97
C PHE A 141 10.67 -9.85 -2.16
N THR A 142 10.55 -9.77 -0.84
CA THR A 142 10.94 -10.83 0.09
C THR A 142 9.92 -11.95 0.11
N SER A 143 10.32 -13.15 0.52
CA SER A 143 9.53 -14.40 0.49
C SER A 143 8.08 -14.23 0.98
N ARG A 144 7.85 -13.60 2.13
CA ARG A 144 6.50 -13.38 2.67
C ARG A 144 5.69 -12.38 1.85
N GLN A 145 6.35 -11.33 1.36
CA GLN A 145 5.74 -10.37 0.45
C GLN A 145 5.37 -11.02 -0.89
N ARG A 146 6.14 -12.00 -1.36
CA ARG A 146 5.79 -12.79 -2.55
C ARG A 146 4.46 -13.51 -2.34
N ASP A 147 4.30 -14.21 -1.22
CA ASP A 147 3.05 -14.90 -0.89
C ASP A 147 1.85 -13.93 -0.83
N ALA A 148 2.06 -12.73 -0.27
CA ALA A 148 1.04 -11.68 -0.25
C ALA A 148 0.66 -11.20 -1.66
N ILE A 149 1.64 -10.96 -2.53
CA ILE A 149 1.42 -10.58 -3.93
C ILE A 149 0.71 -11.69 -4.69
N GLU A 150 1.05 -12.95 -4.47
CA GLU A 150 0.41 -14.09 -5.11
C GLU A 150 -1.07 -14.20 -4.74
N LYS A 151 -1.39 -14.08 -3.45
CA LYS A 151 -2.78 -14.05 -2.95
C LYS A 151 -3.55 -12.87 -3.55
N LEU A 152 -2.92 -11.70 -3.61
CA LEU A 152 -3.52 -10.50 -4.19
C LEU A 152 -3.80 -10.69 -5.69
N TRP A 153 -2.84 -11.25 -6.42
CA TRP A 153 -2.97 -11.52 -7.85
C TRP A 153 -4.08 -12.53 -8.14
N ALA A 154 -4.15 -13.62 -7.36
CA ALA A 154 -5.23 -14.61 -7.49
C ALA A 154 -6.62 -13.96 -7.30
N SER A 155 -6.79 -13.13 -6.26
CA SER A 155 -8.03 -12.40 -5.99
C SER A 155 -8.41 -11.45 -7.13
N VAL A 156 -7.47 -10.61 -7.58
CA VAL A 156 -7.72 -9.65 -8.67
C VAL A 156 -7.99 -10.36 -9.99
N ARG A 157 -7.25 -11.43 -10.30
CA ARG A 157 -7.45 -12.22 -11.52
C ARG A 157 -8.83 -12.89 -11.54
N GLU A 158 -9.29 -13.38 -10.40
CA GLU A 158 -10.64 -13.95 -10.29
C GLU A 158 -11.71 -12.89 -10.54
N GLN A 159 -11.56 -11.68 -9.97
CA GLN A 159 -12.46 -10.54 -10.23
C GLN A 159 -12.41 -10.11 -11.70
N GLN A 160 -11.24 -10.10 -12.32
CA GLN A 160 -11.06 -9.82 -13.74
C GLN A 160 -11.80 -10.84 -14.62
N ILE A 161 -11.71 -12.14 -14.27
CA ILE A 161 -12.42 -13.21 -14.98
C ILE A 161 -13.94 -13.03 -14.82
N ARG A 162 -14.43 -12.78 -13.59
CA ARG A 162 -15.86 -12.53 -13.34
C ARG A 162 -16.38 -11.36 -14.18
N ARG A 163 -15.63 -10.26 -14.22
CA ARG A 163 -15.95 -9.08 -15.02
C ARG A 163 -16.02 -9.40 -16.52
N LYS A 164 -15.11 -10.21 -17.05
CA LYS A 164 -15.11 -10.64 -18.46
C LYS A 164 -16.25 -11.60 -18.79
N GLN A 165 -16.67 -12.41 -17.82
CA GLN A 165 -17.77 -13.38 -17.98
C GLN A 165 -19.17 -12.74 -17.86
N GLY A 166 -19.28 -11.45 -17.52
CA GLY A 166 -20.57 -10.75 -17.42
C GLY A 166 -21.50 -11.27 -16.32
N LYS A 167 -21.00 -12.10 -15.40
CA LYS A 167 -21.76 -12.62 -14.28
C LYS A 167 -21.74 -11.58 -13.16
N SER A 168 -22.90 -10.98 -12.90
CA SER A 168 -23.11 -10.10 -11.75
C SER A 168 -22.74 -10.83 -10.46
N VAL A 169 -22.38 -10.08 -9.42
CA VAL A 169 -22.18 -10.57 -8.04
C VAL A 169 -23.43 -11.32 -7.53
N THR A 170 -24.60 -11.06 -8.13
CA THR A 170 -25.88 -11.73 -7.83
C THR A 170 -26.14 -13.01 -8.65
N GLY A 171 -25.20 -13.43 -9.51
CA GLY A 171 -25.34 -14.64 -10.34
C GLY A 171 -26.29 -14.48 -11.54
N LYS A 172 -26.92 -13.32 -11.73
CA LYS A 172 -27.64 -13.00 -12.97
C LYS A 172 -26.65 -12.61 -14.06
N LEU A 173 -26.91 -13.12 -15.26
CA LEU A 173 -26.23 -12.70 -16.48
C LEU A 173 -26.66 -11.25 -16.73
N ASP A 174 -25.75 -10.28 -16.57
CA ASP A 174 -26.04 -8.90 -16.94
C ASP A 174 -26.12 -8.86 -18.47
N VAL A 175 -27.34 -9.04 -19.00
CA VAL A 175 -27.61 -8.83 -20.42
C VAL A 175 -27.19 -7.41 -20.76
N ASN A 176 -26.27 -7.27 -21.71
CA ASN A 176 -25.79 -5.97 -22.14
C ASN A 176 -27.00 -5.15 -22.65
N ALA A 177 -27.00 -3.83 -22.47
CA ALA A 177 -28.08 -2.97 -22.96
C ALA A 177 -28.38 -3.22 -24.46
N PHE A 178 -27.35 -3.56 -25.23
CA PHE A 178 -27.48 -3.99 -26.62
C PHE A 178 -28.24 -5.31 -26.79
N GLU A 179 -27.94 -6.34 -26.01
CA GLU A 179 -28.63 -7.64 -26.05
C GLU A 179 -30.08 -7.49 -25.59
N TRP A 180 -30.32 -6.65 -24.58
CA TRP A 180 -31.66 -6.31 -24.13
C TRP A 180 -32.46 -5.59 -25.20
N LEU A 181 -31.87 -4.59 -25.87
CA LEU A 181 -32.47 -3.90 -27.02
C LEU A 181 -32.71 -4.86 -28.18
N GLN A 182 -31.77 -5.76 -28.48
CA GLN A 182 -31.91 -6.75 -29.53
C GLN A 182 -33.06 -7.72 -29.22
N GLN A 183 -33.16 -8.23 -27.99
CA GLN A 183 -34.28 -9.08 -27.58
C GLN A 183 -35.62 -8.34 -27.63
N LYS A 184 -35.62 -7.06 -27.26
CA LYS A 184 -36.81 -6.22 -27.30
C LYS A 184 -37.30 -6.03 -28.74
N TYR A 185 -36.40 -5.68 -29.65
CA TYR A 185 -36.75 -5.42 -31.05
C TYR A 185 -36.85 -6.70 -31.91
N SER A 186 -36.33 -7.85 -31.48
CA SER A 186 -36.43 -9.10 -32.24
C SER A 186 -37.86 -9.64 -32.32
N THR A 187 -38.69 -9.30 -31.35
CA THR A 187 -40.12 -9.69 -31.32
C THR A 187 -41.04 -8.60 -31.87
N GLU A 188 -40.49 -7.44 -32.21
CA GLU A 188 -41.24 -6.25 -32.56
C GLU A 188 -41.56 -6.24 -34.07
N LYS A 189 -42.83 -6.04 -34.42
CA LYS A 189 -43.26 -6.07 -35.83
C LYS A 189 -42.68 -4.86 -36.58
N ILE A 190 -42.00 -5.14 -37.69
CA ILE A 190 -41.51 -4.14 -38.64
C ILE A 190 -42.66 -3.78 -39.58
N SER A 191 -43.00 -2.50 -39.64
CA SER A 191 -43.98 -1.96 -40.58
C SER A 191 -43.47 -2.05 -42.02
N ILE A 192 -44.38 -2.01 -43.00
CA ILE A 192 -44.07 -1.97 -44.45
C ILE A 192 -43.13 -0.80 -44.80
N ARG A 193 -43.16 0.28 -44.00
CA ARG A 193 -42.27 1.44 -44.12
C ARG A 193 -40.95 1.29 -43.34
N HIS A 194 -40.58 0.08 -42.95
CA HIS A 194 -39.39 -0.25 -42.16
C HIS A 194 -39.29 0.42 -40.78
N SER A 195 -40.40 0.87 -40.19
CA SER A 195 -40.44 1.33 -38.81
C SER A 195 -40.69 0.18 -37.82
N VAL A 196 -39.98 0.17 -36.69
CA VAL A 196 -40.18 -0.79 -35.59
C VAL A 196 -41.15 -0.21 -34.55
N GLY A 197 -42.09 -1.03 -34.05
CA GLY A 197 -42.99 -0.63 -32.95
C GLY A 197 -44.30 0.03 -33.39
N ALA A 198 -45.04 -0.62 -34.30
CA ALA A 198 -46.29 -0.12 -34.87
C ALA A 198 -47.52 -0.06 -33.93
N SER A 199 -47.36 -0.35 -32.63
CA SER A 199 -48.42 -0.15 -31.64
C SER A 199 -48.33 1.30 -31.15
N GLY A 200 -49.17 2.18 -31.70
CA GLY A 200 -49.08 3.65 -31.65
C GLY A 200 -49.18 4.32 -30.27
N ASP A 201 -48.41 3.89 -29.27
CA ASP A 201 -48.48 4.36 -27.89
C ASP A 201 -47.15 4.96 -27.36
N ARG A 202 -46.13 5.14 -28.22
CA ARG A 202 -44.90 5.86 -27.87
C ARG A 202 -44.93 7.26 -28.43
N ARG A 203 -45.25 8.25 -27.58
CA ARG A 203 -44.92 9.66 -27.84
C ARG A 203 -43.40 9.75 -28.04
N CYS A 204 -42.96 10.05 -29.26
CA CYS A 204 -41.56 10.29 -29.56
C CYS A 204 -41.04 11.41 -28.66
N GLN A 205 -40.21 11.08 -27.66
CA GLN A 205 -39.36 12.09 -27.02
C GLN A 205 -38.28 12.44 -28.04
N GLN A 206 -38.53 13.53 -28.76
CA GLN A 206 -37.55 14.17 -29.62
C GLN A 206 -36.39 14.63 -28.73
N TRP A 207 -35.25 13.96 -28.84
CA TRP A 207 -34.01 14.41 -28.24
C TRP A 207 -33.57 15.64 -29.01
N LEU A 208 -33.90 16.82 -28.51
CA LEU A 208 -33.24 18.06 -28.90
C LEU A 208 -31.83 17.99 -28.30
N GLY A 209 -30.85 18.00 -29.19
CA GLY A 209 -29.43 17.84 -28.88
C GLY A 209 -28.87 18.92 -27.96
#